data_AF-A0A7W2TCV4-F1
#
_entry.id   AF-A0A7W2TCV4-F1
#
_cell.length_a   1.000
_cell.length_b   1.000
_cell.length_c   1.000
_cell.angle_alpha   90.00
_cell.angle_beta   90.00
_cell.angle_gamma   90.00
#
_symmetry.space_group_name_H-M   'P 1'
#
loop_
_entity.id
_entity.type
_entity.pdbx_description
1 polymer ?
#
loop_
_entity_poly.entity_id
_entity_poly.type
_entity_poly.pdbx_seq_one_letter_code
_entity_poly.pdbx_strand_id
1 'polypeptide(L)' 'MVHGSWLGELFDQKSTGEIYSLELEIEVISNDNNEIIHYLGVFRDITEKVKIQQQLSKLATHDDLTKWPNRTPTA' A
#
# COMPACT_ATOMS: atom_id res chain seq x y z
N MET A 1 8.04 19.39 18.16
CA MET A 1 6.68 18.93 17.83
C MET A 1 6.79 17.53 17.28
N VAL A 2 6.24 16.53 17.97
CA VAL A 2 6.17 15.17 17.41
C VAL A 2 4.94 15.14 16.51
N HIS A 3 5.14 15.35 15.22
CA HIS A 3 4.10 15.09 14.22
C HIS A 3 3.99 13.57 14.08
N GLY A 4 3.10 12.97 14.86
CA GLY A 4 2.79 11.55 14.75
C GLY A 4 1.97 11.32 13.50
N SER A 5 2.59 10.73 12.48
CA SER A 5 1.88 10.21 11.31
C SER A 5 2.39 8.81 11.02
N TRP A 6 1.51 7.98 10.49
CA TRP A 6 1.85 6.65 10.00
C TRP A 6 1.17 6.43 8.66
N LEU A 7 1.92 5.88 7.71
CA LEU A 7 1.43 5.52 6.38
C LEU A 7 1.95 4.13 6.05
N GLY A 8 1.07 3.24 5.59
CA GLY A 8 1.48 1.91 5.17
C GLY A 8 0.40 1.12 4.44
N GLU A 9 0.86 0.09 3.75
CA GLU A 9 0.02 -0.93 3.16
C GLU A 9 -0.07 -2.13 4.11
N LEU A 10 -1.28 -2.65 4.32
CA LEU A 10 -1.52 -3.86 5.10
C LEU A 10 -2.64 -4.70 4.47
N PHE A 11 -2.84 -5.89 5.02
CA PHE A 11 -3.98 -6.75 4.68
C PHE A 11 -5.00 -6.68 5.79
N ASP A 12 -6.27 -6.56 5.41
CA ASP A 12 -7.40 -6.58 6.34
C ASP A 12 -8.48 -7.55 5.82
N GLN A 13 -9.45 -7.83 6.67
CA GLN A 13 -10.54 -8.77 6.41
C GLN A 13 -11.89 -8.04 6.50
N LYS A 14 -12.67 -8.10 5.41
CA LYS A 14 -14.05 -7.60 5.42
C LYS A 14 -14.91 -8.46 6.36
N SER A 15 -16.04 -7.93 6.80
CA SER A 15 -17.03 -8.70 7.57
C SER A 15 -17.53 -9.96 6.86
N THR A 16 -17.41 -10.00 5.53
CA THR A 16 -17.72 -11.16 4.68
C THR A 16 -16.65 -12.26 4.72
N GLY A 17 -15.47 -11.98 5.28
CA GLY A 17 -14.31 -12.89 5.33
C GLY A 17 -13.30 -12.69 4.19
N GLU A 18 -13.59 -11.84 3.20
CA GLU A 18 -12.67 -11.53 2.09
C GLU A 18 -11.43 -10.77 2.61
N ILE A 19 -10.24 -11.28 2.29
CA ILE A 19 -8.96 -10.60 2.55
C ILE A 19 -8.69 -9.61 1.42
N TYR A 20 -8.39 -8.36 1.78
CA TYR A 20 -8.18 -7.27 0.84
C TYR A 20 -6.96 -6.44 1.22
N SER A 21 -6.36 -5.77 0.23
CA SER A 21 -5.20 -4.89 0.43
C SER A 21 -5.66 -3.48 0.72
N LEU A 22 -5.05 -2.87 1.71
CA LEU A 22 -5.48 -1.64 2.36
C LEU A 22 -4.27 -0.71 2.47
N GLU A 23 -4.39 0.51 1.96
CA GLU A 23 -3.47 1.61 2.24
C GLU A 23 -4.11 2.45 3.36
N LEU A 24 -3.41 2.60 4.49
CA LEU A 24 -3.90 3.30 5.67
C LEU A 24 -2.94 4.44 6.02
N GLU A 25 -3.53 5.61 6.17
CA GLU A 25 -2.88 6.83 6.66
C GLU A 25 -3.49 7.20 8.01
N ILE A 26 -2.65 7.45 9.01
CA ILE A 26 -3.05 7.84 10.35
C ILE A 26 -2.35 9.14 10.71
N GLU A 27 -3.13 10.14 11.11
CA GLU A 27 -2.65 11.42 11.62
C GLU A 27 -3.10 11.64 13.06
N VAL A 28 -2.20 12.19 13.87
CA VAL A 28 -2.50 12.61 15.25
C VAL A 28 -3.15 14.00 15.23
N ILE A 29 -4.29 14.13 15.90
CA ILE A 29 -4.94 15.41 16.17
C ILE A 29 -4.65 15.81 17.62
N SER A 30 -4.01 16.96 17.78
CA SER A 30 -3.67 17.55 19.08
C SER A 30 -4.42 18.86 19.31
N ASN A 31 -4.67 19.20 20.57
CA ASN A 31 -5.20 20.51 20.96
C ASN A 31 -4.10 21.60 21.01
N ASP A 32 -4.47 22.83 21.33
CA ASP A 32 -3.55 23.97 21.45
C ASP A 32 -2.47 23.78 22.53
N ASN A 33 -2.72 22.91 23.51
CA ASN A 33 -1.77 22.52 24.55
C ASN A 33 -0.85 21.36 24.12
N ASN A 34 -0.92 20.95 22.86
CA ASN A 34 -0.14 19.87 22.26
C ASN A 34 -0.45 18.47 22.86
N GLU A 35 -1.63 18.32 23.48
CA GLU A 35 -2.16 17.06 24.01
C GLU A 35 -2.90 16.31 22.90
N ILE A 36 -2.64 15.01 22.78
CA ILE A 36 -3.31 14.14 21.79
C ILE A 36 -4.77 13.97 22.20
N ILE A 37 -5.70 14.40 21.34
CA ILE A 37 -7.14 14.27 21.58
C ILE A 37 -7.78 13.21 20.68
N HIS A 38 -7.30 13.04 19.44
CA HIS A 38 -7.85 12.10 18.47
C HIS A 38 -6.78 11.57 17.51
N TYR A 39 -7.15 10.53 16.76
CA TYR A 39 -6.42 10.03 15.61
C TYR A 39 -7.38 10.00 14.42
N LEU A 40 -6.96 10.57 13.29
CA LEU A 40 -7.68 10.50 12.03
C LEU A 40 -7.08 9.39 11.18
N GLY A 41 -7.88 8.38 10.86
CA GLY A 41 -7.50 7.31 9.95
C GLY A 41 -8.22 7.45 8.61
N VAL A 42 -7.48 7.53 7.51
CA VAL A 42 -8.04 7.45 6.15
C VAL A 42 -7.52 6.17 5.52
N PHE A 43 -8.44 5.33 5.04
CA PHE A 43 -8.09 4.09 4.37
C PHE A 43 -8.58 4.06 2.93
N ARG A 44 -7.84 3.35 2.09
CA ARG A 44 -8.19 3.09 0.70
C ARG A 44 -8.04 1.60 0.40
N ASP A 45 -9.09 0.99 -0.17
CA ASP A 45 -8.98 -0.35 -0.74
C ASP A 45 -8.10 -0.26 -2.01
N ILE A 46 -6.94 -0.90 -1.97
CA ILE A 46 -5.97 -0.95 -3.06
C ILE A 46 -5.89 -2.34 -3.71
N THR A 47 -6.86 -3.22 -3.44
CA THR A 47 -6.86 -4.62 -3.92
C THR A 47 -6.77 -4.70 -5.44
N GLU A 48 -7.53 -3.87 -6.16
CA GLU A 48 -7.48 -3.84 -7.63
C GLU A 48 -6.13 -3.31 -8.14
N LYS A 49 -5.59 -2.26 -7.51
CA LYS A 49 -4.26 -1.69 -7.83
C LYS A 49 -3.18 -2.76 -7.70
N VAL A 50 -3.17 -3.50 -6.60
CA VAL A 50 -2.19 -4.58 -6.35
C VAL A 50 -2.36 -5.72 -7.37
N LYS A 51 -3.60 -6.14 -7.68
CA LYS A 51 -3.87 -7.18 -8.69
C LYS A 51 -3.33 -6.77 -10.07
N ILE A 52 -3.58 -5.53 -10.50
CA ILE A 52 -3.08 -5.00 -11.78
C ILE A 52 -1.54 -4.99 -11.79
N GLN A 53 -0.90 -4.50 -10.72
CA GLN A 53 0.56 -4.50 -10.61
C GLN A 53 1.15 -5.90 -10.71
N GLN A 54 0.54 -6.90 -10.07
CA GLN A 54 0.97 -8.28 -10.15
C GLN A 54 0.79 -8.85 -11.57
N GLN A 55 -0.31 -8.53 -12.25
CA GLN A 55 -0.52 -8.95 -13.64
C GLN A 55 0.51 -8.33 -14.58
N LEU A 56 0.78 -7.04 -14.45
CA LEU A 56 1.81 -6.34 -15.23
C LEU A 56 3.21 -6.92 -14.97
N SER A 57 3.55 -7.22 -13.71
CA SER A 57 4.83 -7.86 -13.37
C SER A 57 4.96 -9.26 -13.98
N LYS A 58 3.88 -10.04 -14.02
CA LYS A 58 3.87 -11.36 -14.69
C LYS A 58 4.07 -11.25 -16.19
N LEU A 59 3.42 -10.30 -16.85
CA LEU A 59 3.60 -10.05 -18.29
C LEU A 59 5.00 -9.54 -18.62
N ALA A 60 5.56 -8.65 -17.80
CA ALA A 60 6.94 -8.17 -17.98
C ALA A 60 8.01 -9.26 -17.74
N THR A 61 7.65 -10.35 -17.05
CA THR A 61 8.56 -11.49 -16.79
C THR A 61 8.34 -12.69 -17.71
N HIS A 62 7.25 -12.72 -18.49
CA HIS A 62 6.98 -13.67 -19.55
C HIS A 62 6.99 -12.95 -20.90
N ASP A 63 8.18 -12.74 -21.45
CA ASP A 63 8.34 -12.44 -22.88
C ASP A 63 8.84 -13.72 -23.59
N ASP A 64 7.91 -14.40 -24.26
CA ASP A 64 8.16 -15.58 -25.09
C ASP A 64 8.83 -15.23 -26.44
N LEU A 65 9.28 -13.98 -26.67
CA LEU A 65 9.78 -13.56 -27.99
C LEU A 65 11.29 -13.32 -28.15
N THR A 66 12.16 -13.57 -27.15
CA THR A 66 13.59 -13.30 -27.41
C THR A 66 14.63 -14.33 -26.95
N LYS A 67 14.36 -15.32 -26.09
CA LYS A 67 15.43 -16.21 -25.56
C LYS A 67 16.68 -15.47 -25.04
N TRP A 68 16.53 -14.20 -24.63
CA TRP A 68 17.61 -13.40 -24.05
C TRP A 68 17.17 -12.90 -22.69
N PRO A 69 18.08 -12.87 -21.69
CA PRO A 69 17.75 -12.37 -20.36
C PRO A 69 17.42 -10.88 -20.45
N ASN A 70 16.14 -10.56 -20.26
CA ASN A 70 15.69 -9.17 -20.21
C ASN A 70 15.95 -8.58 -18.81
N ARG A 71 17.22 -8.61 -18.38
CA ARG A 71 17.75 -7.94 -17.19
C ARG A 71 19.25 -7.71 -17.36
N THR A 72 19.67 -6.50 -17.68
CA THR A 72 20.82 -5.95 -16.95
C THR A 72 20.25 -5.14 -15.80
N PRO A 73 20.34 -5.61 -14.55
CA PRO A 73 20.05 -4.76 -13.39
C PRO A 73 21.09 -3.63 -13.42
N THR A 74 20.64 -2.39 -13.60
CA THR A 74 21.53 -1.24 -13.44
C THR A 74 21.54 -0.87 -11.96
N ALA A 75 22.72 -1.10 -11.37
CA ALA A 75 23.33 -0.52 -10.16
C ALA A 75 22.45 -0.25 -8.93
#